data_AF-A0A8S3WF43-F1
#
_entry.id   AF-A0A8S3WF43-F1
#
_cell.length_a   1.000
_cell.length_b   1.000
_cell.length_c   1.000
_cell.angle_alpha   90.00
_cell.angle_beta   90.00
_cell.angle_gamma   90.00
#
_symmetry.space_group_name_H-M   'P 1'
#
loop_
_entity.id
_entity.type
_entity.pdbx_description
1 polymer ?
#
loop_
_entity_poly.entity_id
_entity_poly.type
_entity_poly.pdbx_seq_one_letter_code
_entity_poly.pdbx_strand_id
1 'polypeptide(L)'
;MPILPKEESEGVRTRSQRQQETDQRRFGGATPQTSEGQRPATEAAGPSVTPTPAAPDLGALMAMLQEQLQRGREEQARLLKKQQEEQARRQEEQIRQLKEQLQSGQDEQARRQEEQMLFMKDLHATFGKEIREMKDKNAQHENRLSEAETRIDQVNNRVDNVMADMRKSLDELKLGEGTTAPVVATTPSLRGFKVPPFDGTSSWSAYKIQFEAVMKANGWNKNQAMTALTLGLRDQALTVLEALDEEVTYEQLLEALEARYGDAHLEHVFRAQLKNRVQRINENL
;
A
#
# COMPACT_ATOMS: atom_id res chain seq x y z
N MET A 1 34.71 2.67 7.74
CA MET A 1 34.53 2.05 9.07
C MET A 1 34.28 3.15 10.10
N PRO A 2 33.03 3.32 10.56
CA PRO A 2 32.79 3.85 11.89
C PRO A 2 32.03 2.82 12.75
N ILE A 3 32.42 2.77 14.02
CA ILE A 3 32.03 1.79 15.03
C ILE A 3 30.68 2.21 15.63
N LEU A 4 29.68 1.33 15.56
CA LEU A 4 28.36 1.50 16.18
C LEU A 4 28.42 1.36 17.71
N PRO A 5 27.64 2.16 18.48
CA PRO A 5 27.35 1.85 19.87
C PRO A 5 26.27 0.75 19.97
N LYS A 6 26.44 -0.13 20.96
CA LYS A 6 25.51 -1.23 21.26
C LYS A 6 24.25 -0.67 21.91
N GLU A 7 23.12 -0.79 21.23
CA GLU A 7 21.79 -0.64 21.81
C GLU A 7 21.54 -1.78 22.81
N GLU A 8 21.39 -1.42 24.08
CA GLU A 8 20.90 -2.32 25.13
C GLU A 8 19.43 -2.64 24.85
N SER A 9 19.14 -3.94 24.79
CA SER A 9 17.82 -4.49 24.56
C SER A 9 16.98 -4.38 25.83
N GLU A 10 16.26 -3.27 25.97
CA GLU A 10 15.20 -3.13 26.95
C GLU A 10 13.83 -3.40 26.31
N GLY A 11 13.12 -4.40 26.83
CA GLY A 11 11.69 -4.27 27.05
C GLY A 11 10.75 -5.15 26.23
N VAL A 12 10.47 -6.36 26.74
CA VAL A 12 9.08 -6.87 26.82
C VAL A 12 8.93 -7.67 28.12
N ARG A 13 8.65 -7.00 29.24
CA ARG A 13 8.09 -7.65 30.42
C ARG A 13 6.57 -7.51 30.37
N THR A 14 5.91 -8.64 30.22
CA THR A 14 4.45 -8.77 30.19
C THR A 14 3.80 -8.27 31.48
N ARG A 15 2.66 -7.58 31.31
CA ARG A 15 1.77 -7.01 32.34
C ARG A 15 1.28 -8.01 33.41
N SER A 16 1.61 -9.29 33.28
CA SER A 16 1.23 -10.36 34.20
C SER A 16 2.15 -10.48 35.43
N GLN A 17 3.25 -9.70 35.51
CA GLN A 17 4.25 -9.82 36.58
C GLN A 17 4.29 -8.62 37.55
N ARG A 18 3.22 -7.81 37.60
CA ARG A 18 3.08 -6.68 38.54
C ARG A 18 1.76 -6.68 39.33
N GLN A 19 1.09 -7.82 39.44
CA GLN A 19 -0.18 -7.95 40.18
C GLN A 19 -0.20 -9.14 41.14
N GLN A 20 0.89 -9.37 41.87
CA GLN A 20 0.92 -10.22 43.07
C GLN A 20 1.71 -9.52 44.17
N GLU A 21 1.29 -8.33 44.60
CA GLU A 21 1.84 -7.75 45.84
C GLU A 21 0.98 -6.64 46.46
N THR A 22 -0.33 -6.84 46.62
CA THR A 22 -1.14 -6.01 47.51
C THR A 22 -2.43 -6.74 47.91
N ASP A 23 -2.39 -7.62 48.90
CA ASP A 23 -3.52 -7.77 49.84
C ASP A 23 -3.14 -8.60 51.09
N GLN A 24 -2.26 -8.03 51.92
CA GLN A 24 -2.02 -8.56 53.26
C GLN A 24 -1.84 -7.41 54.25
N ARG A 25 -2.84 -6.54 54.36
CA ARG A 25 -3.03 -5.67 55.53
C ARG A 25 -4.51 -5.27 55.68
N ARG A 26 -5.33 -6.11 56.33
CA ARG A 26 -6.40 -5.62 57.20
C ARG A 26 -6.95 -6.71 58.10
N PHE A 27 -7.27 -6.29 59.33
CA PHE A 27 -7.75 -7.05 60.50
C PHE A 27 -6.63 -7.83 61.22
N GLY A 28 -6.15 -7.42 62.40
CA GLY A 28 -6.83 -6.68 63.48
C GLY A 28 -6.95 -7.64 64.66
N GLY A 29 -6.03 -7.53 65.61
CA GLY A 29 -5.98 -8.39 66.79
C GLY A 29 -7.06 -8.06 67.82
N ALA A 30 -7.39 -9.05 68.63
CA ALA A 30 -7.80 -8.87 70.03
C ALA A 30 -7.65 -10.21 70.76
N THR A 31 -6.92 -10.16 71.87
CA THR A 31 -6.72 -11.20 72.89
C THR A 31 -8.00 -11.50 73.68
N PRO A 32 -8.00 -12.60 74.46
CA PRO A 32 -8.51 -12.43 75.82
C PRO A 32 -7.66 -13.16 76.88
N GLN A 33 -7.40 -12.49 78.01
CA GLN A 33 -7.05 -13.14 79.27
C GLN A 33 -7.59 -12.34 80.48
N THR A 34 -8.32 -13.07 81.35
CA THR A 34 -8.45 -12.94 82.83
C THR A 34 -9.20 -11.69 83.37
N SER A 35 -10.04 -11.70 84.42
CA SER A 35 -10.11 -12.50 85.67
C SER A 35 -11.44 -12.32 86.45
N GLU A 36 -11.79 -13.35 87.23
CA GLU A 36 -12.28 -13.37 88.63
C GLU A 36 -13.53 -12.64 89.18
N GLY A 37 -14.19 -13.37 90.10
CA GLY A 37 -15.09 -12.92 91.17
C GLY A 37 -16.50 -13.54 91.05
N GLN A 38 -17.14 -14.20 92.00
CA GLN A 38 -16.88 -14.48 93.42
C GLN A 38 -17.94 -15.50 93.89
N ARG A 39 -17.63 -16.40 94.84
CA ARG A 39 -18.64 -17.21 95.59
C ARG A 39 -19.38 -16.34 96.63
N PRO A 40 -20.54 -16.78 97.16
CA PRO A 40 -20.50 -17.51 98.44
C PRO A 40 -21.44 -18.74 98.50
N ALA A 41 -21.30 -19.47 99.61
CA ALA A 41 -21.84 -20.80 99.92
C ALA A 41 -23.19 -20.81 100.65
N THR A 42 -23.88 -21.96 100.64
CA THR A 42 -24.78 -22.62 101.65
C THR A 42 -25.87 -23.42 100.90
N GLU A 43 -26.58 -24.42 101.39
CA GLU A 43 -26.42 -25.52 102.35
C GLU A 43 -27.70 -26.39 102.19
N ALA A 44 -27.57 -27.70 102.42
CA ALA A 44 -28.61 -28.68 102.82
C ALA A 44 -29.77 -29.16 101.91
N ALA A 45 -30.01 -30.47 102.10
CA ALA A 45 -31.28 -31.25 102.06
C ALA A 45 -31.72 -31.93 100.75
N GLY A 46 -31.72 -33.28 100.76
CA GLY A 46 -32.68 -34.10 100.00
C GLY A 46 -34.05 -34.15 100.71
N PRO A 47 -34.97 -35.11 100.42
CA PRO A 47 -34.91 -36.23 99.48
C PRO A 47 -36.23 -36.44 98.65
N SER A 48 -36.30 -37.56 97.91
CA SER A 48 -37.53 -38.33 97.56
C SER A 48 -38.48 -37.71 96.50
N VAL A 49 -39.29 -38.40 95.68
CA VAL A 49 -39.60 -39.81 95.38
C VAL A 49 -40.55 -39.80 94.15
N THR A 50 -40.19 -40.50 93.05
CA THR A 50 -41.04 -41.33 92.14
C THR A 50 -42.27 -40.69 91.39
N PRO A 51 -43.05 -41.40 90.53
CA PRO A 51 -43.05 -41.15 89.07
C PRO A 51 -44.47 -41.03 88.39
N THR A 52 -44.48 -40.86 87.05
CA THR A 52 -45.56 -41.28 86.07
C THR A 52 -46.74 -40.31 85.83
N PRO A 53 -47.46 -40.31 84.68
CA PRO A 53 -47.08 -40.18 83.26
C PRO A 53 -47.81 -39.02 82.50
N ALA A 54 -47.39 -38.78 81.25
CA ALA A 54 -48.19 -38.23 80.13
C ALA A 54 -48.67 -36.75 80.18
N ALA A 55 -47.73 -35.83 80.02
CA ALA A 55 -47.90 -34.59 79.24
C ALA A 55 -46.77 -34.58 78.19
N PRO A 56 -46.91 -33.95 77.00
CA PRO A 56 -45.77 -33.83 76.09
C PRO A 56 -44.62 -33.21 76.87
N ASP A 57 -43.52 -33.95 76.99
CA ASP A 57 -42.36 -33.54 77.77
C ASP A 57 -41.89 -32.18 77.24
N LEU A 58 -41.91 -31.18 78.12
CA LEU A 58 -41.49 -29.82 77.79
C LEU A 58 -40.07 -29.81 77.19
N GLY A 59 -39.23 -30.77 77.60
CA GLY A 59 -37.91 -31.00 77.00
C GLY A 59 -37.96 -31.43 75.53
N ALA A 60 -38.91 -32.29 75.16
CA ALA A 60 -39.10 -32.71 73.76
C ALA A 60 -39.63 -31.57 72.87
N LEU A 61 -40.55 -30.76 73.40
CA LEU A 61 -41.04 -29.56 72.69
C LEU A 61 -39.95 -28.49 72.53
N MET A 62 -39.12 -28.26 73.56
CA MET A 62 -37.99 -27.33 73.49
C MET A 62 -36.91 -27.82 72.52
N ALA A 63 -36.64 -29.13 72.48
CA ALA A 63 -35.72 -29.73 71.52
C ALA A 63 -36.21 -29.59 70.07
N MET A 64 -37.50 -29.84 69.82
CA MET A 64 -38.11 -29.59 68.50
C MET A 64 -38.02 -28.11 68.08
N LEU A 65 -38.27 -27.18 69.00
CA LEU A 65 -38.17 -25.75 68.71
C LEU A 65 -36.73 -25.33 68.41
N GLN A 66 -35.77 -25.85 69.17
CA GLN A 66 -34.35 -25.63 68.94
C GLN A 66 -33.88 -26.22 67.60
N GLU A 67 -34.37 -27.40 67.23
CA GLU A 67 -34.11 -28.02 65.93
C GLU A 67 -34.72 -27.20 64.78
N GLN A 68 -35.93 -26.65 64.93
CA GLN A 68 -36.53 -25.77 63.92
C GLN A 68 -35.75 -24.47 63.74
N LEU A 69 -35.29 -23.85 64.84
CA LEU A 69 -34.41 -22.68 64.80
C LEU A 69 -33.08 -23.00 64.11
N GLN A 70 -32.50 -24.18 64.39
CA GLN A 70 -31.26 -24.63 63.78
C GLN A 70 -31.45 -24.88 62.27
N ARG A 71 -32.53 -25.56 61.88
CA ARG A 71 -32.89 -25.78 60.47
C ARG A 71 -33.10 -24.47 59.73
N GLY A 72 -33.79 -23.50 60.33
CA GLY A 72 -33.96 -22.17 59.73
C GLY A 72 -32.62 -21.43 59.50
N ARG A 73 -31.68 -21.52 60.46
CA ARG A 73 -30.33 -20.97 60.31
C ARG A 73 -29.51 -21.69 59.24
N GLU A 74 -29.58 -23.03 59.21
CA GLU A 74 -28.92 -23.85 58.20
C GLU A 74 -29.46 -23.60 56.80
N GLU A 75 -30.78 -23.45 56.66
CA GLU A 75 -31.43 -23.10 55.39
C GLU A 75 -31.02 -21.70 54.91
N GLN A 76 -30.98 -20.71 55.81
CA GLN A 76 -30.45 -19.38 55.48
C GLN A 76 -28.97 -19.43 55.05
N ALA A 77 -28.14 -20.21 55.75
CA ALA A 77 -26.73 -20.39 55.38
C ALA A 77 -26.57 -21.10 54.02
N ARG A 78 -27.41 -22.11 53.74
CA ARG A 78 -27.44 -22.81 52.44
C ARG A 78 -27.86 -21.88 51.31
N LEU A 79 -28.88 -21.03 51.53
CA LEU A 79 -29.32 -20.04 50.54
C LEU A 79 -28.23 -19.03 50.23
N LEU A 80 -27.56 -18.48 51.26
CA LEU A 80 -26.44 -17.55 51.08
C LEU A 80 -25.29 -18.22 50.31
N LYS A 81 -24.93 -19.46 50.67
CA LYS A 81 -23.88 -20.20 49.96
C LYS A 81 -24.25 -20.47 48.51
N LYS A 82 -25.50 -20.87 48.23
CA LYS A 82 -25.98 -21.09 46.86
C LYS A 82 -25.98 -19.80 46.04
N GLN A 83 -26.37 -18.68 46.64
CA GLN A 83 -26.31 -17.36 45.99
C GLN A 83 -24.86 -16.98 45.65
N GLN A 84 -23.91 -17.19 46.57
CA GLN A 84 -22.48 -16.94 46.33
C GLN A 84 -21.92 -17.85 45.23
N GLU A 85 -22.24 -19.15 45.25
CA GLU A 85 -21.82 -20.10 44.20
C GLU A 85 -22.41 -19.74 42.83
N GLU A 86 -23.68 -19.33 42.75
CA GLU A 86 -24.28 -18.87 41.50
C GLU A 86 -23.63 -17.57 40.99
N GLN A 87 -23.30 -16.63 41.89
CA GLN A 87 -22.54 -15.44 41.50
C GLN A 87 -21.14 -15.77 41.00
N ALA A 88 -20.43 -16.68 41.68
CA ALA A 88 -19.12 -17.15 41.24
C ALA A 88 -19.18 -17.83 39.87
N ARG A 89 -20.16 -18.72 39.64
CA ARG A 89 -20.38 -19.36 38.33
C ARG A 89 -20.64 -18.34 37.22
N ARG A 90 -21.49 -17.34 37.49
CA ARG A 90 -21.74 -16.25 36.52
C ARG A 90 -20.47 -15.47 36.19
N GLN A 91 -19.63 -15.18 37.19
CA GLN A 91 -18.35 -14.51 36.97
C GLN A 91 -17.38 -15.38 36.15
N GLU A 92 -17.27 -16.68 36.47
CA GLU A 92 -16.44 -17.63 35.72
C GLU A 92 -16.90 -17.76 34.26
N GLU A 93 -18.21 -17.82 34.01
CA GLU A 93 -18.78 -17.84 32.67
C GLU A 93 -18.48 -16.56 31.89
N GLN A 94 -18.59 -15.38 32.52
CA GLN A 94 -18.21 -14.11 31.92
C GLN A 94 -16.73 -14.06 31.56
N ILE A 95 -15.84 -14.50 32.46
CA ILE A 95 -14.40 -14.57 32.22
C ILE A 95 -14.10 -15.54 31.07
N ARG A 96 -14.79 -16.69 31.04
CA ARG A 96 -14.62 -17.68 29.98
C ARG A 96 -15.03 -17.14 28.63
N GLN A 97 -16.19 -16.48 28.54
CA GLN A 97 -16.65 -15.82 27.31
C GLN A 97 -15.70 -14.72 26.86
N LEU A 98 -15.24 -13.86 27.78
CA LEU A 98 -14.29 -12.80 27.46
C LEU A 98 -12.97 -13.38 26.93
N LYS A 99 -12.47 -14.46 27.54
CA LYS A 99 -11.26 -15.15 27.12
C LYS A 99 -11.42 -15.78 25.74
N GLU A 100 -12.57 -16.40 25.46
CA GLU A 100 -12.87 -17.01 24.16
C GLU A 100 -13.00 -15.95 23.06
N GLN A 101 -13.64 -14.81 23.33
CA GLN A 101 -13.68 -13.68 22.39
C GLN A 101 -12.28 -13.12 22.11
N LEU A 102 -11.46 -12.96 23.16
CA LEU A 102 -10.09 -12.48 23.00
C LEU A 102 -9.26 -13.46 22.16
N GLN A 103 -9.39 -14.76 22.42
CA GLN A 103 -8.66 -15.80 21.71
C GLN A 103 -9.13 -15.91 20.25
N SER A 104 -10.44 -15.89 19.99
CA SER A 104 -10.98 -15.85 18.63
C SER A 104 -10.52 -14.61 17.87
N GLY A 105 -10.49 -13.43 18.53
CA GLY A 105 -9.99 -12.20 17.92
C GLY A 105 -8.50 -12.28 17.58
N GLN A 106 -7.70 -12.86 18.47
CA GLN A 106 -6.27 -13.11 18.23
C GLN A 106 -6.04 -14.10 17.09
N ASP A 107 -6.79 -15.21 17.04
CA ASP A 107 -6.69 -16.23 16.00
C ASP A 107 -7.11 -15.66 14.63
N GLU A 108 -8.18 -14.87 14.57
CA GLU A 108 -8.57 -14.17 13.35
C GLU A 108 -7.52 -13.16 12.91
N GLN A 109 -6.93 -12.40 13.84
CA GLN A 109 -5.86 -11.47 13.52
C GLN A 109 -4.63 -12.21 12.99
N ALA A 110 -4.26 -13.34 13.59
CA ALA A 110 -3.16 -14.18 13.11
C ALA A 110 -3.43 -14.71 11.70
N ARG A 111 -4.64 -15.23 11.43
CA ARG A 111 -5.03 -15.66 10.08
C ARG A 111 -4.96 -14.54 9.06
N ARG A 112 -5.46 -13.34 9.40
CA ARG A 112 -5.37 -12.16 8.52
C ARG A 112 -3.91 -11.78 8.21
N GLN A 113 -3.02 -11.88 9.20
CA GLN A 113 -1.58 -11.64 9.00
C GLN A 113 -0.93 -12.70 8.11
N GLU A 114 -1.26 -13.98 8.30
CA GLU A 114 -0.78 -15.07 7.46
C GLU A 114 -1.24 -14.92 5.99
N GLU A 115 -2.50 -14.55 5.77
CA GLU A 115 -3.04 -14.27 4.43
C GLU A 115 -2.31 -13.09 3.76
N GLN A 116 -2.08 -11.99 4.49
CA GLN A 116 -1.30 -10.86 3.98
C GLN A 116 0.15 -11.26 3.67
N MET A 117 0.77 -12.10 4.50
CA MET A 117 2.11 -12.60 4.26
C MET A 117 2.19 -13.48 3.02
N LEU A 118 1.20 -14.35 2.81
CA LEU A 118 1.10 -15.17 1.60
C LEU A 118 0.94 -14.31 0.35
N PHE A 119 0.04 -13.31 0.39
CA PHE A 119 -0.12 -12.38 -0.71
C PHE A 119 1.17 -11.60 -1.02
N MET A 120 1.84 -11.07 0.00
CA MET A 120 3.13 -10.37 -0.17
C MET A 120 4.21 -11.27 -0.75
N LYS A 121 4.26 -12.54 -0.35
CA LYS A 121 5.20 -13.53 -0.88
C LYS A 121 4.94 -13.83 -2.36
N ASP A 122 3.68 -14.01 -2.75
CA ASP A 122 3.30 -14.26 -4.14
C ASP A 122 3.56 -13.03 -5.03
N LEU A 123 3.27 -11.83 -4.51
CA LEU A 123 3.60 -10.57 -5.16
C LEU A 123 5.11 -10.43 -5.37
N HIS A 124 5.91 -10.70 -4.33
CA HIS A 124 7.37 -10.67 -4.40
C HIS A 124 7.93 -11.71 -5.38
N ALA A 125 7.34 -12.91 -5.45
CA ALA A 125 7.73 -13.94 -6.40
C ALA A 125 7.41 -13.51 -7.85
N THR A 126 6.26 -12.87 -8.06
CA THR A 126 5.84 -12.35 -9.38
C THR A 126 6.76 -11.24 -9.84
N PHE A 127 6.98 -10.22 -9.02
CA PHE A 127 7.94 -9.15 -9.34
C PHE A 127 9.36 -9.69 -9.50
N GLY A 128 9.77 -10.68 -8.72
CA GLY A 128 11.07 -11.32 -8.88
C GLY A 128 11.25 -11.99 -10.25
N LYS A 129 10.18 -12.57 -10.83
CA LYS A 129 10.20 -13.10 -12.20
C LYS A 129 10.27 -11.98 -13.24
N GLU A 130 9.43 -10.96 -13.11
CA GLU A 130 9.41 -9.81 -14.03
C GLU A 130 10.75 -9.07 -14.06
N ILE A 131 11.36 -8.82 -12.90
CA ILE A 131 12.68 -8.19 -12.79
C ILE A 131 13.75 -9.04 -13.51
N ARG A 132 13.69 -10.37 -13.36
CA ARG A 132 14.63 -11.27 -14.03
C ARG A 132 14.44 -11.22 -15.54
N GLU A 133 13.20 -11.29 -16.02
CA GLU A 133 12.89 -11.20 -17.45
C GLU A 133 13.30 -9.85 -18.04
N MET A 134 13.05 -8.74 -17.33
CA MET A 134 13.51 -7.41 -17.74
C MET A 134 15.04 -7.35 -17.81
N LYS A 135 15.74 -7.93 -16.84
CA LYS A 135 17.20 -7.97 -16.84
C LYS A 135 17.75 -8.76 -18.04
N ASP A 136 17.15 -9.91 -18.35
CA ASP A 136 17.54 -10.74 -19.49
C ASP A 136 17.27 -10.02 -20.82
N LYS A 137 16.11 -9.37 -20.97
CA LYS A 137 15.79 -8.53 -22.14
C LYS A 137 16.78 -7.36 -22.27
N ASN A 138 17.14 -6.71 -21.17
CA ASN A 138 18.08 -5.59 -21.20
C ASN A 138 19.48 -6.03 -21.65
N ALA A 139 19.97 -7.17 -21.14
CA ALA A 139 21.23 -7.75 -21.60
C ALA A 139 21.17 -8.12 -23.09
N GLN A 140 20.03 -8.65 -23.57
CA GLN A 140 19.83 -8.91 -24.99
C GLN A 140 19.86 -7.61 -25.82
N HIS A 141 19.24 -6.53 -25.34
CA HIS A 141 19.25 -5.23 -26.02
C HIS A 141 20.66 -4.63 -26.08
N GLU A 142 21.44 -4.75 -25.00
CA GLU A 142 22.83 -4.31 -24.94
C GLU A 142 23.69 -5.04 -25.98
N ASN A 143 23.55 -6.37 -26.08
CA ASN A 143 24.23 -7.17 -27.11
C ASN A 143 23.81 -6.72 -28.53
N ARG A 144 22.52 -6.49 -28.77
CA ARG A 144 22.01 -6.02 -30.07
C ARG A 144 22.51 -4.62 -30.43
N LEU A 145 22.67 -3.73 -29.44
CA LEU A 145 23.26 -2.41 -29.63
C LEU A 145 24.72 -2.52 -30.03
N SER A 146 25.51 -3.34 -29.32
CA SER A 146 26.92 -3.57 -29.65
C SER A 146 27.11 -4.17 -31.06
N GLU A 147 26.24 -5.11 -31.46
CA GLU A 147 26.23 -5.62 -32.84
C GLU A 147 25.88 -4.54 -33.87
N ALA A 148 24.92 -3.67 -33.56
CA ALA A 148 24.51 -2.59 -34.45
C ALA A 148 25.61 -1.54 -34.62
N GLU A 149 26.30 -1.18 -33.54
CA GLU A 149 27.48 -0.29 -33.55
C GLU A 149 28.57 -0.86 -34.48
N THR A 150 28.91 -2.14 -34.30
CA THR A 150 29.90 -2.82 -35.14
C THR A 150 29.49 -2.80 -36.62
N ARG A 151 28.19 -2.98 -36.93
CA ARG A 151 27.69 -2.91 -38.31
C ARG A 151 27.77 -1.50 -38.89
N ILE A 152 27.48 -0.47 -38.09
CA ILE A 152 27.62 0.93 -38.50
C ILE A 152 29.08 1.23 -38.85
N ASP A 153 30.03 0.79 -38.03
CA ASP A 153 31.46 0.97 -38.31
C ASP A 153 31.89 0.26 -39.61
N GLN A 154 31.38 -0.94 -39.86
CA GLN A 154 31.63 -1.64 -41.12
C GLN A 154 31.05 -0.90 -42.33
N VAL A 155 29.84 -0.34 -42.21
CA VAL A 155 29.22 0.45 -43.28
C VAL A 155 29.99 1.74 -43.50
N ASN A 156 30.38 2.45 -42.44
CA ASN A 156 31.18 3.67 -42.54
C ASN A 156 32.51 3.42 -43.26
N ASN A 157 33.24 2.37 -42.87
CA ASN A 157 34.48 1.97 -43.55
C ASN A 157 34.27 1.66 -45.04
N ARG A 158 33.15 1.02 -45.41
CA ARG A 158 32.81 0.76 -46.82
C ARG A 158 32.50 2.04 -47.58
N VAL A 159 31.74 2.95 -46.98
CA VAL A 159 31.44 4.26 -47.57
C VAL A 159 32.72 5.04 -47.80
N ASP A 160 33.65 5.07 -46.83
CA ASP A 160 34.94 5.73 -46.98
C ASP A 160 35.77 5.14 -48.13
N ASN A 161 35.82 3.81 -48.24
CA ASN A 161 36.51 3.14 -49.35
C ASN A 161 35.88 3.48 -50.71
N VAL A 162 34.55 3.43 -50.82
CA VAL A 162 33.83 3.77 -52.06
C VAL A 162 34.02 5.24 -52.43
N MET A 163 34.00 6.14 -51.44
CA MET A 163 34.25 7.57 -51.63
C MET A 163 35.69 7.83 -52.09
N ALA A 164 36.67 7.11 -51.54
CA ALA A 164 38.06 7.20 -51.97
C ALA A 164 38.24 6.71 -53.41
N ASP A 165 37.65 5.57 -53.78
CA ASP A 165 37.68 5.04 -55.14
C ASP A 165 37.01 6.00 -56.14
N MET A 166 35.81 6.51 -55.82
CA MET A 166 35.12 7.50 -56.66
C MET A 166 35.96 8.76 -56.84
N ARG A 167 36.64 9.25 -55.80
CA ARG A 167 37.51 10.42 -55.88
C ARG A 167 38.70 10.17 -56.80
N LYS A 168 39.33 8.98 -56.70
CA LYS A 168 40.42 8.59 -57.58
C LYS A 168 39.98 8.51 -59.04
N SER A 169 38.83 7.88 -59.33
CA SER A 169 38.29 7.82 -60.69
C SER A 169 37.93 9.21 -61.25
N LEU A 170 37.45 10.13 -60.40
CA LEU A 170 37.18 11.51 -60.80
C LEU A 170 38.45 12.27 -61.16
N ASP A 171 39.53 12.07 -60.40
CA ASP A 171 40.84 12.69 -60.67
C ASP A 171 41.48 12.12 -61.95
N GLU A 172 41.35 10.80 -62.20
CA GLU A 172 41.79 10.15 -63.45
C GLU A 172 41.06 10.69 -64.69
N LEU A 173 39.74 10.95 -64.59
CA LEU A 173 38.96 11.55 -65.68
C LEU A 173 39.35 13.02 -65.93
N LYS A 174 39.67 13.79 -64.89
CA LYS A 174 40.10 15.20 -65.02
C LYS A 174 41.47 15.38 -65.64
N LEU A 175 42.34 14.38 -65.58
CA LEU A 175 43.69 14.41 -66.19
C LEU A 175 43.68 14.08 -67.70
N GLY A 176 42.52 13.71 -68.28
CA GLY A 176 42.37 13.33 -69.69
C GLY A 176 41.78 14.39 -70.63
N GLU A 177 41.28 15.53 -70.14
CA GLU A 177 40.58 16.51 -70.99
C GLU A 177 41.11 17.94 -70.75
N GLY A 178 41.90 18.42 -71.71
CA GLY A 178 42.21 19.84 -71.86
C GLY A 178 41.04 20.59 -72.50
N THR A 179 40.92 21.86 -72.14
CA THR A 179 40.13 22.96 -72.73
C THR A 179 38.65 23.16 -72.37
N THR A 180 38.46 24.28 -71.66
CA THR A 180 37.47 25.37 -71.87
C THR A 180 36.12 25.38 -71.14
N ALA A 181 35.85 26.61 -70.64
CA ALA A 181 34.61 27.24 -70.20
C ALA A 181 34.15 27.03 -68.74
N PRO A 182 33.77 28.12 -68.03
CA PRO A 182 33.19 28.02 -66.70
C PRO A 182 31.74 27.55 -66.88
N VAL A 183 31.50 26.27 -66.62
CA VAL A 183 30.14 25.80 -66.37
C VAL A 183 29.74 26.41 -65.05
N VAL A 184 28.94 27.47 -65.12
CA VAL A 184 28.09 27.89 -64.02
C VAL A 184 27.28 26.65 -63.66
N ALA A 185 27.71 25.97 -62.60
CA ALA A 185 26.89 25.00 -61.94
C ALA A 185 25.69 25.78 -61.41
N THR A 186 24.63 25.79 -62.21
CA THR A 186 23.29 26.07 -61.74
C THR A 186 23.01 24.98 -60.71
N THR A 187 23.43 25.21 -59.48
CA THR A 187 22.84 24.53 -58.34
C THR A 187 21.34 24.72 -58.53
N PRO A 188 20.54 23.65 -58.65
CA PRO A 188 19.12 23.83 -58.44
C PRO A 188 19.06 24.38 -57.02
N SER A 189 18.67 25.64 -56.90
CA SER A 189 18.35 26.25 -55.62
C SER A 189 17.34 25.30 -55.00
N LEU A 190 17.82 24.45 -54.08
CA LEU A 190 17.00 23.55 -53.31
C LEU A 190 16.18 24.48 -52.42
N ARG A 191 15.07 24.99 -52.97
CA ARG A 191 14.03 25.60 -52.17
C ARG A 191 13.54 24.48 -51.28
N GLY A 192 14.10 24.41 -50.06
CA GLY A 192 13.67 23.48 -49.04
C GLY A 192 12.15 23.56 -48.89
N PHE A 193 11.53 22.41 -48.67
CA PHE A 193 10.10 22.32 -48.44
C PHE A 193 9.73 23.21 -47.24
N LYS A 194 8.73 24.08 -47.40
CA LYS A 194 8.31 24.98 -46.33
C LYS A 194 7.46 24.22 -45.32
N VAL A 195 7.60 24.57 -44.05
CA VAL A 195 6.70 24.11 -42.99
C VAL A 195 5.34 24.75 -43.20
N PRO A 196 4.25 23.97 -43.32
CA PRO A 196 2.90 24.51 -43.28
C PRO A 196 2.63 25.16 -41.91
N PRO A 197 1.87 26.26 -41.84
CA PRO A 197 1.51 26.82 -40.55
C PRO A 197 0.55 25.89 -39.79
N PHE A 198 0.65 25.88 -38.46
CA PHE A 198 -0.26 25.15 -37.58
C PHE A 198 -0.95 26.12 -36.62
N ASP A 199 -2.26 26.23 -36.72
CA ASP A 199 -3.12 27.14 -35.96
C ASP A 199 -3.82 26.47 -34.77
N GLY A 200 -3.74 25.13 -34.66
CA GLY A 200 -4.42 24.34 -33.64
C GLY A 200 -5.81 23.82 -34.03
N THR A 201 -6.31 24.12 -35.24
CA THR A 201 -7.65 23.67 -35.70
C THR A 201 -7.61 22.35 -36.45
N SER A 202 -6.50 22.09 -37.15
CA SER A 202 -6.25 20.85 -37.87
C SER A 202 -5.79 19.74 -36.93
N SER A 203 -6.02 18.47 -37.29
CA SER A 203 -5.54 17.32 -36.50
C SER A 203 -4.02 17.36 -36.34
N TRP A 204 -3.57 17.38 -35.07
CA TRP A 204 -2.15 17.38 -34.72
C TRP A 204 -1.40 16.18 -35.29
N SER A 205 -2.00 14.98 -35.20
CA SER A 205 -1.46 13.72 -35.73
C SER A 205 -1.13 13.82 -37.22
N ALA A 206 -2.03 14.43 -38.02
CA ALA A 206 -1.82 14.61 -39.45
C ALA A 206 -0.73 15.66 -39.74
N TYR A 207 -0.73 16.78 -39.01
CA TYR A 207 0.28 17.82 -39.15
C TYR A 207 1.69 17.30 -38.81
N LYS A 208 1.82 16.52 -37.74
CA LYS A 208 3.09 15.91 -37.31
C LYS A 208 3.71 15.04 -38.41
N ILE A 209 2.91 14.18 -39.05
CA ILE A 209 3.36 13.34 -40.17
C ILE A 209 3.87 14.20 -41.34
N GLN A 210 3.14 15.27 -41.67
CA GLN A 210 3.53 16.20 -42.73
C GLN A 210 4.84 16.93 -42.38
N PHE A 211 4.98 17.38 -41.14
CA PHE A 211 6.18 18.04 -40.64
C PHE A 211 7.40 17.11 -40.67
N GLU A 212 7.25 15.86 -40.24
CA GLU A 212 8.31 14.84 -40.32
C GLU A 212 8.73 14.55 -41.76
N ALA A 213 7.79 14.55 -42.71
CA ALA A 213 8.11 14.40 -44.12
C ALA A 213 8.95 15.58 -44.64
N VAL A 214 8.61 16.81 -44.25
CA VAL A 214 9.38 18.02 -44.57
C VAL A 214 10.78 17.98 -43.95
N MET A 215 10.88 17.56 -42.68
CA MET A 215 12.15 17.39 -41.98
C MET A 215 13.07 16.42 -42.71
N LYS A 216 12.55 15.25 -43.11
CA LYS A 216 13.30 14.23 -43.86
C LYS A 216 13.72 14.74 -45.23
N ALA A 217 12.81 15.41 -45.95
CA ALA A 217 13.08 15.93 -47.29
C ALA A 217 14.13 17.07 -47.28
N ASN A 218 14.19 17.85 -46.20
CA ASN A 218 15.16 18.93 -46.05
C ASN A 218 16.45 18.52 -45.30
N GLY A 219 16.51 17.30 -44.77
CA GLY A 219 17.66 16.82 -43.98
C GLY A 219 17.89 17.61 -42.69
N TRP A 220 16.81 18.10 -42.04
CA TRP A 220 16.94 18.93 -40.85
C TRP A 220 17.35 18.12 -39.62
N ASN A 221 18.25 18.71 -38.82
CA ASN A 221 18.53 18.20 -37.47
C ASN A 221 17.46 18.68 -36.47
N LYS A 222 17.46 18.13 -35.25
CA LYS A 222 16.45 18.43 -34.22
C LYS A 222 16.37 19.92 -33.86
N ASN A 223 17.49 20.64 -33.85
CA ASN A 223 17.52 22.08 -33.53
C ASN A 223 16.87 22.91 -34.65
N GLN A 224 17.17 22.58 -35.91
CA GLN A 224 16.55 23.20 -37.09
C GLN A 224 15.05 22.89 -37.15
N ALA A 225 14.66 21.65 -36.88
CA ALA A 225 13.27 21.24 -36.79
C ALA A 225 12.52 21.98 -35.68
N MET A 226 13.10 22.08 -34.48
CA MET A 226 12.51 22.83 -33.37
C MET A 226 12.26 24.28 -33.77
N THR A 227 13.27 24.93 -34.35
CA THR A 227 13.15 26.32 -34.80
C THR A 227 12.05 26.47 -35.85
N ALA A 228 12.01 25.56 -36.84
CA ALA A 228 11.02 25.59 -37.91
C ALA A 228 9.60 25.29 -37.40
N LEU A 229 9.46 24.41 -36.39
CA LEU A 229 8.19 24.10 -35.75
C LEU A 229 7.69 25.30 -34.96
N THR A 230 8.53 25.92 -34.12
CA THR A 230 8.21 27.14 -33.37
C THR A 230 7.75 28.27 -34.28
N LEU A 231 8.42 28.48 -35.42
CA LEU A 231 8.03 29.48 -36.43
C LEU A 231 6.77 29.09 -37.23
N GLY A 232 6.44 27.80 -37.27
CA GLY A 232 5.25 27.26 -37.93
C GLY A 232 3.98 27.41 -37.09
N LEU A 233 4.09 27.54 -35.76
CA LEU A 233 2.94 27.73 -34.88
C LEU A 233 2.29 29.10 -35.11
N ARG A 234 0.95 29.12 -35.09
CA ARG A 234 0.10 30.32 -35.27
C ARG A 234 -1.04 30.33 -34.25
N ASP A 235 -1.54 31.52 -33.97
CA ASP A 235 -2.76 31.76 -33.20
C ASP A 235 -2.83 30.94 -31.89
N GLN A 236 -3.82 30.05 -31.74
CA GLN A 236 -4.00 29.28 -30.50
C GLN A 236 -2.83 28.34 -30.22
N ALA A 237 -2.16 27.83 -31.27
CA ALA A 237 -1.00 26.96 -31.10
C ALA A 237 0.22 27.69 -30.53
N LEU A 238 0.35 29.01 -30.75
CA LEU A 238 1.43 29.81 -30.15
C LEU A 238 1.36 29.88 -28.63
N THR A 239 0.17 29.78 -28.03
CA THR A 239 0.01 29.80 -26.56
C THR A 239 0.71 28.62 -25.87
N VAL A 240 1.05 27.56 -26.61
CA VAL A 240 1.84 26.45 -26.08
C VAL A 240 3.27 26.89 -25.77
N LEU A 241 3.82 27.85 -26.52
CA LEU A 241 5.14 28.40 -26.26
C LEU A 241 5.19 29.23 -24.97
N GLU A 242 4.09 29.84 -24.54
CA GLU A 242 4.02 30.58 -23.27
C GLU A 242 4.06 29.66 -22.05
N ALA A 243 3.63 28.41 -22.21
CA ALA A 243 3.62 27.41 -21.15
C ALA A 243 4.97 26.68 -20.98
N LEU A 244 5.96 27.03 -21.82
CA LEU A 244 7.24 26.36 -21.91
C LEU A 244 8.37 27.31 -21.51
N ASP A 245 9.40 26.78 -20.84
CA ASP A 245 10.57 27.56 -20.37
C ASP A 245 11.49 27.99 -21.54
N GLU A 246 12.45 28.90 -21.31
CA GLU A 246 13.35 29.39 -22.38
C GLU A 246 14.31 28.30 -22.94
N GLU A 247 14.60 27.25 -22.17
CA GLU A 247 15.50 26.14 -22.55
C GLU A 247 14.73 24.84 -22.89
N VAL A 248 13.84 24.91 -23.88
CA VAL A 248 13.03 23.77 -24.32
C VAL A 248 13.75 22.96 -25.40
N THR A 249 13.70 21.63 -25.28
CA THR A 249 14.17 20.70 -26.29
C THR A 249 13.08 20.39 -27.33
N TYR A 250 13.49 19.89 -28.51
CA TYR A 250 12.56 19.51 -29.58
C TYR A 250 11.49 18.51 -29.10
N GLU A 251 11.91 17.54 -28.30
CA GLU A 251 11.04 16.52 -27.72
C GLU A 251 10.00 17.12 -26.78
N GLN A 252 10.41 18.05 -25.91
CA GLN A 252 9.51 18.73 -24.97
C GLN A 252 8.47 19.60 -25.69
N LEU A 253 8.86 20.30 -26.76
CA LEU A 253 7.92 21.07 -27.58
C LEU A 253 6.89 20.17 -28.27
N LEU A 254 7.33 19.04 -28.82
CA LEU A 254 6.43 18.05 -29.41
C LEU A 254 5.47 17.46 -28.38
N GLU A 255 5.96 17.12 -27.19
CA GLU A 255 5.15 16.54 -26.12
C GLU A 255 4.09 17.53 -25.62
N ALA A 256 4.43 18.80 -25.48
CA ALA A 256 3.49 19.84 -25.10
C ALA A 256 2.38 20.06 -26.15
N LEU A 257 2.73 20.00 -27.44
CA LEU A 257 1.76 20.06 -28.53
C LEU A 257 0.88 18.81 -28.59
N GLU A 258 1.45 17.63 -28.36
CA GLU A 258 0.72 16.36 -28.27
C GLU A 258 -0.25 16.34 -27.08
N ALA A 259 0.15 16.88 -25.93
CA ALA A 259 -0.70 16.94 -24.75
C ALA A 259 -1.91 17.87 -24.94
N ARG A 260 -1.73 18.97 -25.70
CA ARG A 260 -2.80 19.94 -25.96
C ARG A 260 -3.70 19.60 -27.14
N TYR A 261 -3.11 19.15 -28.25
CA TYR A 261 -3.79 18.99 -29.53
C TYR A 261 -3.82 17.53 -30.03
N GLY A 262 -3.14 16.62 -29.33
CA GLY A 262 -3.16 15.20 -29.64
C GLY A 262 -4.46 14.53 -29.24
N ASP A 263 -4.71 13.37 -29.86
CA ASP A 263 -5.98 12.68 -29.76
C ASP A 263 -6.13 11.86 -28.45
N ALA A 264 -5.08 11.81 -27.61
CA ALA A 264 -5.02 10.99 -26.41
C ALA A 264 -6.15 11.32 -25.41
N HIS A 265 -6.57 12.58 -25.33
CA HIS A 265 -7.66 12.98 -24.43
C HIS A 265 -9.06 12.73 -25.04
N LEU A 266 -9.16 12.50 -26.36
CA LEU A 266 -10.43 12.39 -27.07
C LEU A 266 -11.15 11.07 -26.75
N GLU A 267 -10.42 10.01 -26.41
CA GLU A 267 -11.03 8.73 -26.02
C GLU A 267 -12.00 8.90 -24.85
N HIS A 268 -11.57 9.61 -23.80
CA HIS A 268 -12.40 9.84 -22.62
C HIS A 268 -13.62 10.72 -22.95
N VAL A 269 -13.44 11.72 -23.82
CA VAL A 269 -14.52 12.61 -24.29
C VAL A 269 -15.53 11.82 -25.12
N PHE A 270 -15.09 11.02 -26.10
CA PHE A 270 -15.99 10.18 -26.89
C PHE A 270 -16.71 9.16 -26.04
N ARG A 271 -16.03 8.55 -25.07
CA ARG A 271 -16.66 7.63 -24.11
C ARG A 271 -17.75 8.34 -23.30
N ALA A 272 -17.50 9.57 -22.84
CA ALA A 272 -18.49 10.36 -22.13
C ALA A 272 -19.67 10.78 -23.03
N GLN A 273 -19.40 11.19 -24.28
CA GLN A 273 -20.44 11.57 -25.24
C GLN A 273 -21.34 10.38 -25.60
N LEU A 274 -20.75 9.21 -25.85
CA LEU A 274 -21.49 7.97 -26.16
C LEU A 274 -22.36 7.54 -24.98
N LYS A 275 -21.85 7.62 -23.74
CA LYS A 275 -22.65 7.30 -22.54
C LYS A 275 -23.87 8.20 -22.38
N ASN A 276 -23.76 9.46 -22.78
CA ASN A 276 -24.85 10.44 -22.69
C ASN A 276 -25.73 10.49 -23.96
N ARG A 277 -25.39 9.71 -25.01
CA ARG A 277 -26.15 9.65 -26.26
C ARG A 277 -27.36 8.74 -26.06
N VAL A 278 -28.55 9.32 -26.13
CA VAL A 278 -29.81 8.58 -26.25
C VAL A 278 -30.30 8.69 -27.70
N GLN A 279 -30.79 7.58 -28.24
CA GLN A 279 -31.40 7.54 -29.57
C GLN A 279 -32.60 8.47 -29.61
N ARG A 280 -32.62 9.39 -30.56
CA ARG A 280 -33.77 10.30 -30.75
C ARG A 280 -34.88 9.57 -31.49
N ILE A 281 -36.12 10.07 -31.32
CA ILE A 281 -37.34 9.48 -31.92
C ILE A 281 -37.25 9.41 -33.46
N ASN A 282 -36.41 10.23 -34.08
CA ASN A 282 -36.19 10.30 -35.53
C ASN A 282 -34.89 9.62 -36.01
N GLU A 283 -34.17 8.91 -35.15
CA GLU A 283 -32.96 8.15 -35.51
C GLU A 283 -33.34 6.67 -35.65
N ASN A 284 -33.06 6.04 -36.80
CA ASN A 284 -33.23 4.58 -36.95
C ASN A 284 -32.02 3.83 -36.37
N LEU A 285 -32.19 2.52 -36.19
CA LEU A 285 -31.13 1.59 -35.77
C LEU A 285 -30.25 1.18 -36.95
#